data_AF-A0A950VKE2-F1
#
_entry.id   AF-A0A950VKE2-F1
#
_cell.length_a   1.000
_cell.length_b   1.000
_cell.length_c   1.000
_cell.angle_alpha   90.00
_cell.angle_beta   90.00
_cell.angle_gamma   90.00
#
_symmetry.space_group_name_H-M   'P 1'
#
loop_
_entity.id
_entity.type
_entity.pdbx_description
1 polymer ?
#
loop_
_entity_poly.entity_id
_entity_poly.type
_entity_poly.pdbx_seq_one_letter_code
_entity_poly.pdbx_strand_id
1 'polypeptide(L)'
;LLEKHPEVKNSLLLVLTSNRGLCGGYNAAILREATHHLRQLPTEGLNVHLEVSGKRGIAYFRFQGIPAEKTFTHFEDRPRFDEVEELANRYIADYIAGRLDRVEVVYMKFLNAARQVPTVEQLLPLSGPSPTEGQPAPANEQQRPVDYEFLPDARGILEEILPVSFKVRLFKCFLDSAVSEQIARRVAMKAATENAGDIIKALSRQYNRARQAQITKEIAEVIGGAEALK
;
A
#
# COMPACT_ATOMS: atom_id res chain seq x y z
N LEU A 1 -10.02 -22.93 -8.51
CA LEU A 1 -9.33 -21.62 -8.49
C LEU A 1 -9.48 -20.84 -9.80
N LEU A 2 -9.49 -21.49 -10.97
CA LEU A 2 -9.82 -20.86 -12.26
C LEU A 2 -11.33 -20.71 -12.51
N GLU A 3 -12.12 -21.68 -12.06
CA GLU A 3 -13.57 -21.65 -12.22
C GLU A 3 -14.17 -20.52 -11.38
N LYS A 4 -14.92 -19.65 -12.04
CA LYS A 4 -15.78 -18.67 -11.38
C LYS A 4 -16.99 -19.42 -10.81
N HIS A 5 -17.32 -19.17 -9.55
CA HIS A 5 -18.55 -19.71 -8.99
C HIS A 5 -19.76 -19.10 -9.71
N PRO A 6 -20.84 -19.88 -9.94
CA PRO A 6 -22.00 -19.45 -10.70
C PRO A 6 -22.75 -18.28 -10.04
N GLU A 7 -22.67 -18.17 -8.71
CA GLU A 7 -23.11 -17.00 -7.96
C GLU A 7 -21.94 -16.49 -7.13
N VAL A 8 -21.63 -15.20 -7.25
CA VAL A 8 -20.65 -14.52 -6.39
C VAL A 8 -21.44 -13.85 -5.28
N LYS A 9 -21.32 -14.34 -4.05
CA LYS A 9 -22.05 -13.80 -2.88
C LYS A 9 -21.10 -13.29 -1.82
N ASN A 10 -20.00 -14.00 -1.57
CA ASN A 10 -19.06 -13.68 -0.50
C ASN A 10 -17.73 -13.21 -1.11
N SER A 11 -17.37 -11.97 -0.86
CA SER A 11 -16.11 -11.37 -1.30
C SER A 11 -15.21 -11.08 -0.11
N LEU A 12 -13.92 -11.33 -0.24
CA LEU A 12 -12.92 -10.91 0.73
C LEU A 12 -12.12 -9.73 0.19
N LEU A 13 -12.05 -8.65 0.96
CA LEU A 13 -11.24 -7.48 0.66
C LEU A 13 -10.11 -7.36 1.68
N LEU A 14 -8.87 -7.65 1.26
CA LEU A 14 -7.67 -7.42 2.06
C LEU A 14 -7.09 -6.03 1.77
N VAL A 15 -6.99 -5.16 2.78
CA VAL A 15 -6.39 -3.83 2.63
C VAL A 15 -5.01 -3.80 3.26
N LEU A 16 -3.98 -3.51 2.46
CA LEU A 16 -2.58 -3.43 2.91
C LEU A 16 -2.19 -1.99 3.22
N THR A 17 -2.00 -1.68 4.50
CA THR A 17 -1.56 -0.36 4.98
C THR A 17 -0.31 -0.48 5.84
N SER A 18 0.29 0.65 6.23
CA SER A 18 1.48 0.64 7.07
C SER A 18 1.14 0.51 8.56
N ASN A 19 2.09 -0.03 9.32
CA ASN A 19 2.06 0.06 10.79
C ASN A 19 2.47 1.45 11.28
N ARG A 20 3.42 2.09 10.60
CA ARG A 20 4.05 3.35 11.03
C ARG A 20 3.57 4.53 10.19
N GLY A 21 3.63 5.73 10.76
CA GLY A 21 3.29 6.96 10.04
C GLY A 21 4.46 7.47 9.19
N LEU A 22 4.39 8.77 8.89
CA LEU A 22 5.46 9.53 8.24
C LEU A 22 5.85 9.01 6.83
N CYS A 23 4.92 8.38 6.14
CA CYS A 23 5.04 7.88 4.77
C CYS A 23 4.27 8.75 3.77
N GLY A 24 4.20 10.06 4.02
CA GLY A 24 3.48 11.01 3.17
C GLY A 24 2.02 10.60 2.94
N GLY A 25 1.60 10.61 1.67
CA GLY A 25 0.23 10.27 1.26
C GLY A 25 -0.06 8.77 1.12
N TYR A 26 0.88 7.87 1.44
CA TYR A 26 0.77 6.43 1.20
C TYR A 26 -0.53 5.82 1.74
N ASN A 27 -0.76 5.90 3.06
CA ASN A 27 -1.96 5.32 3.68
C ASN A 27 -3.24 6.01 3.20
N ALA A 28 -3.20 7.33 3.04
CA ALA A 28 -4.38 8.08 2.61
C ALA A 28 -4.82 7.68 1.19
N ALA A 29 -3.88 7.42 0.29
CA ALA A 29 -4.18 6.95 -1.06
C ALA A 29 -4.84 5.57 -1.05
N ILE A 30 -4.26 4.61 -0.31
CA ILE A 30 -4.79 3.25 -0.20
C ILE A 30 -6.18 3.25 0.46
N LEU A 31 -6.35 4.00 1.55
CA LEU A 31 -7.60 4.03 2.30
C LEU A 31 -8.73 4.71 1.50
N ARG A 32 -8.41 5.73 0.69
CA ARG A 32 -9.39 6.31 -0.24
C ARG A 32 -9.85 5.29 -1.26
N GLU A 33 -8.92 4.58 -1.88
CA GLU A 33 -9.22 3.55 -2.87
C GLU A 33 -10.04 2.41 -2.25
N ALA A 34 -9.62 1.91 -1.09
CA ALA A 34 -10.32 0.86 -0.36
C ALA A 34 -11.74 1.28 0.05
N THR A 35 -11.91 2.51 0.54
CA THR A 35 -13.23 3.02 0.94
C THR A 35 -14.14 3.23 -0.27
N HIS A 36 -13.59 3.69 -1.39
CA HIS A 36 -14.33 3.82 -2.64
C HIS A 36 -14.82 2.45 -3.13
N HIS A 37 -13.92 1.47 -3.22
CA HIS A 37 -14.24 0.10 -3.63
C HIS A 37 -15.24 -0.58 -2.68
N LEU A 38 -15.05 -0.45 -1.37
CA LEU A 38 -15.93 -1.03 -0.37
C LEU A 38 -17.36 -0.47 -0.44
N ARG A 39 -17.56 0.75 -0.94
CA ARG A 39 -18.90 1.32 -1.16
C ARG A 39 -19.60 0.78 -2.41
N GLN A 40 -18.84 0.25 -3.36
CA GLN A 40 -19.37 -0.31 -4.61
C GLN A 40 -19.82 -1.77 -4.43
N LEU A 41 -19.07 -2.57 -3.67
CA LEU A 41 -19.35 -4.01 -3.50
C LEU A 41 -20.77 -4.34 -2.99
N PRO A 42 -21.37 -3.61 -2.02
CA PRO A 42 -22.76 -3.88 -1.61
C PRO A 42 -23.78 -3.59 -2.72
N THR A 43 -23.49 -2.67 -3.64
CA THR A 43 -24.37 -2.40 -4.79
C THR A 43 -24.35 -3.53 -5.81
N GLU A 44 -23.31 -4.37 -5.78
CA GLU A 44 -23.21 -5.62 -6.54
C GLU A 44 -23.93 -6.79 -5.82
N GLY A 45 -24.50 -6.57 -4.64
CA GLY A 45 -25.16 -7.60 -3.82
C GLY A 45 -24.18 -8.52 -3.06
N LEU A 46 -22.92 -8.10 -2.92
CA LEU A 46 -21.87 -8.89 -2.29
C LEU A 46 -21.79 -8.66 -0.77
N ASN A 47 -21.67 -9.75 -0.02
CA ASN A 47 -21.24 -9.73 1.38
C ASN A 47 -19.72 -9.60 1.42
N VAL A 48 -19.21 -8.52 2.02
CA VAL A 48 -17.78 -8.21 2.02
C VAL A 48 -17.15 -8.49 3.38
N HIS A 49 -16.24 -9.46 3.40
CA HIS A 49 -15.34 -9.74 4.51
C HIS A 49 -14.12 -8.82 4.42
N LEU A 50 -14.08 -7.80 5.28
CA LEU A 50 -12.97 -6.85 5.33
C LEU A 50 -11.85 -7.38 6.23
N GLU A 51 -10.66 -7.55 5.66
CA GLU A 51 -9.45 -7.84 6.41
C GLU A 51 -8.42 -6.72 6.20
N VAL A 52 -7.68 -6.36 7.25
CA VAL A 52 -6.77 -5.21 7.19
C VAL A 52 -5.40 -5.56 7.75
N SER A 53 -4.36 -5.34 6.95
CA SER A 53 -2.97 -5.35 7.41
C SER A 53 -2.51 -3.92 7.67
N GLY A 54 -1.89 -3.70 8.84
CA GLY A 54 -1.31 -2.42 9.23
C GLY A 54 -2.14 -1.60 10.22
N LYS A 55 -1.48 -1.11 11.28
CA LYS A 55 -2.11 -0.30 12.34
C LYS A 55 -2.86 0.93 11.82
N ARG A 56 -2.41 1.55 10.73
CA ARG A 56 -3.04 2.77 10.17
C ARG A 56 -4.40 2.49 9.57
N GLY A 57 -4.55 1.41 8.80
CA GLY A 57 -5.83 0.98 8.27
C GLY A 57 -6.77 0.49 9.36
N ILE A 58 -6.27 -0.31 10.31
CA ILE A 58 -7.08 -0.81 11.44
C ILE A 58 -7.72 0.35 12.21
N ALA A 59 -6.91 1.37 12.55
CA ALA A 59 -7.41 2.55 13.26
C ALA A 59 -8.42 3.34 12.42
N TYR A 60 -8.17 3.49 11.11
CA TYR A 60 -9.05 4.22 10.20
C TYR A 60 -10.43 3.57 10.08
N PHE A 61 -10.48 2.27 9.78
CA PHE A 61 -11.73 1.54 9.56
C PHE A 61 -12.57 1.44 10.85
N ARG A 62 -11.91 1.27 12.00
CA ARG A 62 -12.58 1.37 13.31
C ARG A 62 -13.20 2.75 13.53
N PHE A 63 -12.50 3.83 13.19
CA PHE A 63 -13.03 5.19 13.29
C PHE A 63 -14.22 5.43 12.34
N GLN A 64 -14.20 4.85 11.14
CA GLN A 64 -15.30 4.91 10.17
C GLN A 64 -16.53 4.05 10.56
N GLY A 65 -16.47 3.30 11.68
CA GLY A 65 -17.56 2.42 12.09
C GLY A 65 -17.65 1.12 11.28
N ILE A 66 -16.60 0.75 10.55
CA ILE A 66 -16.54 -0.47 9.72
C ILE A 66 -15.35 -1.32 10.20
N PRO A 67 -15.40 -1.94 11.39
CA PRO A 67 -14.28 -2.73 11.90
C PRO A 67 -13.98 -3.92 10.97
N ALA A 68 -12.70 -4.19 10.75
CA ALA A 68 -12.26 -5.36 10.01
C ALA A 68 -12.53 -6.64 10.80
N GLU A 69 -12.91 -7.71 10.11
CA GLU A 69 -13.14 -9.04 10.70
C GLU A 69 -11.84 -9.66 11.20
N LYS A 70 -10.75 -9.49 10.44
CA LYS A 70 -9.40 -9.89 10.83
C LYS A 70 -8.42 -8.76 10.60
N THR A 71 -7.44 -8.70 11.49
CA THR A 71 -6.41 -7.66 11.47
C THR A 71 -5.02 -8.26 11.61
N PHE A 72 -4.07 -7.72 10.86
CA PHE A 72 -2.69 -8.18 10.87
C PHE A 72 -1.73 -7.01 11.14
N THR A 73 -0.75 -7.23 12.01
CA THR A 73 0.28 -6.22 12.31
C THR A 73 1.70 -6.78 12.24
N HIS A 74 1.87 -8.08 12.00
CA HIS A 74 3.16 -8.76 12.00
C HIS A 74 3.91 -8.67 10.66
N PHE A 75 3.20 -8.34 9.57
CA PHE A 75 3.80 -8.00 8.28
C PHE A 75 4.44 -6.61 8.37
N GLU A 76 5.65 -6.55 8.93
CA GLU A 76 6.43 -5.33 9.07
C GLU A 76 7.10 -4.93 7.73
N ASP A 77 8.23 -4.22 7.79
CA ASP A 77 8.96 -3.70 6.64
C ASP A 77 9.55 -4.80 5.72
N ARG A 78 9.57 -6.06 6.18
CA ARG A 78 10.09 -7.22 5.47
C ARG A 78 9.11 -8.39 5.59
N PRO A 79 8.01 -8.40 4.81
CA PRO A 79 7.07 -9.51 4.83
C PRO A 79 7.79 -10.80 4.41
N ARG A 80 7.62 -11.87 5.20
CA ARG A 80 8.20 -13.17 4.87
C ARG A 80 7.18 -14.04 4.12
N PHE A 81 7.70 -14.95 3.29
CA PHE A 81 6.86 -15.78 2.43
C PHE A 81 5.99 -16.74 3.24
N ASP A 82 6.53 -17.33 4.31
CA ASP A 82 5.83 -18.25 5.22
C ASP A 82 4.60 -17.59 5.88
N GLU A 83 4.74 -16.35 6.36
CA GLU A 83 3.64 -15.60 6.97
C GLU A 83 2.51 -15.30 5.96
N VAL A 84 2.88 -14.94 4.73
CA VAL A 84 1.90 -14.67 3.66
C VAL A 84 1.32 -15.98 3.09
N GLU A 85 2.09 -17.06 3.09
CA GLU A 85 1.65 -18.38 2.67
C GLU A 85 0.55 -18.93 3.59
N GLU A 86 0.65 -18.73 4.91
CA GLU A 86 -0.42 -19.11 5.85
C GLU A 86 -1.74 -18.42 5.47
N LEU A 87 -1.67 -17.13 5.16
CA LEU A 87 -2.82 -16.35 4.71
C LEU A 87 -3.36 -16.86 3.37
N ALA A 88 -2.47 -17.14 2.43
CA ALA A 88 -2.82 -17.63 1.10
C ALA A 88 -3.50 -19.00 1.16
N ASN A 89 -2.96 -19.92 1.96
CA ASN A 89 -3.52 -21.27 2.16
C ASN A 89 -4.94 -21.18 2.71
N ARG A 90 -5.19 -20.28 3.66
CA ARG A 90 -6.54 -20.03 4.17
C ARG A 90 -7.49 -19.53 3.08
N TYR A 91 -7.10 -18.52 2.31
CA TYR A 91 -7.95 -17.99 1.23
C TYR A 91 -8.25 -19.04 0.16
N ILE A 92 -7.25 -19.86 -0.21
CA ILE A 92 -7.44 -20.98 -1.13
C ILE A 92 -8.44 -21.99 -0.54
N ALA A 93 -8.29 -22.38 0.72
CA ALA A 93 -9.18 -23.33 1.37
C ALA A 93 -10.62 -22.78 1.51
N ASP A 94 -10.77 -21.51 1.87
CA ASP A 94 -12.06 -20.83 1.98
C ASP A 94 -12.74 -20.72 0.61
N TYR A 95 -11.98 -20.47 -0.46
CA TYR A 95 -12.49 -20.45 -1.83
C TYR A 95 -12.93 -21.83 -2.30
N ILE A 96 -12.09 -22.86 -2.12
CA ILE A 96 -12.42 -24.24 -2.52
C ILE A 96 -13.66 -24.75 -1.75
N ALA A 97 -13.81 -24.36 -0.49
CA ALA A 97 -14.97 -24.72 0.32
C ALA A 97 -16.25 -23.94 -0.02
N GLY A 98 -16.22 -23.01 -0.98
CA GLY A 98 -17.35 -22.15 -1.34
C GLY A 98 -17.73 -21.12 -0.27
N ARG A 99 -16.84 -20.85 0.70
CA ARG A 99 -17.03 -19.79 1.70
C ARG A 99 -16.67 -18.42 1.15
N LEU A 100 -15.74 -18.37 0.20
CA LEU A 100 -15.37 -17.18 -0.56
C LEU A 100 -15.55 -17.43 -2.05
N ASP A 101 -16.09 -16.45 -2.75
CA ASP A 101 -16.29 -16.49 -4.21
C ASP A 101 -15.38 -15.50 -4.94
N ARG A 102 -14.84 -14.52 -4.21
CA ARG A 102 -13.95 -13.47 -4.74
C ARG A 102 -12.94 -13.07 -3.67
N VAL A 103 -11.68 -12.90 -4.07
CA VAL A 103 -10.61 -12.39 -3.19
C VAL A 103 -9.91 -11.23 -3.88
N GLU A 104 -9.94 -10.07 -3.23
CA GLU A 104 -9.37 -8.83 -3.72
C GLU A 104 -8.38 -8.25 -2.70
N VAL A 105 -7.35 -7.58 -3.21
CA VAL A 105 -6.36 -6.89 -2.39
C VAL A 105 -6.28 -5.43 -2.82
N VAL A 106 -6.43 -4.52 -1.87
CA VAL A 106 -6.13 -3.10 -2.06
C VAL A 106 -4.75 -2.82 -1.52
N TYR A 107 -3.86 -2.41 -2.41
CA TYR A 107 -2.47 -2.20 -2.06
C TYR A 107 -1.84 -1.09 -2.90
N MET A 108 -0.62 -0.70 -2.55
CA MET A 108 0.15 0.24 -3.36
C MET A 108 0.99 -0.52 -4.38
N LYS A 109 0.56 -0.53 -5.63
CA LYS A 109 1.28 -1.20 -6.72
C LYS A 109 2.55 -0.43 -7.05
N PHE A 110 3.68 -1.13 -6.94
CA PHE A 110 4.99 -0.58 -7.28
C PHE A 110 5.21 -0.70 -8.80
N LEU A 111 5.19 0.42 -9.52
CA LEU A 111 5.57 0.46 -10.94
C LEU A 111 7.05 0.79 -11.09
N ASN A 112 7.48 1.87 -10.45
CA ASN A 112 8.87 2.27 -10.35
C ASN A 112 9.07 3.22 -9.15
N ALA A 113 10.32 3.64 -8.92
CA ALA A 113 10.66 4.50 -7.78
C ALA A 113 9.95 5.87 -7.78
N ALA A 114 9.52 6.37 -8.95
CA ALA A 114 8.81 7.65 -9.06
C ALA A 114 7.28 7.49 -9.03
N ARG A 115 6.76 6.33 -9.45
CA ARG A 115 5.32 6.08 -9.61
C ARG A 115 4.89 4.84 -8.83
N GLN A 116 4.11 5.07 -7.78
CA GLN A 116 3.36 4.06 -7.05
C GLN A 116 1.87 4.42 -7.12
N VAL A 117 1.01 3.43 -7.35
CA VAL A 117 -0.42 3.67 -7.61
C VAL A 117 -1.27 2.78 -6.70
N PRO A 118 -2.23 3.34 -5.93
CA PRO A 118 -3.18 2.51 -5.18
C PRO A 118 -4.00 1.70 -6.20
N THR A 119 -4.07 0.38 -6.01
CA THR A 119 -4.72 -0.53 -6.96
C THR A 119 -5.56 -1.52 -6.18
N VAL A 120 -6.77 -1.79 -6.69
CA VAL A 120 -7.56 -2.96 -6.31
C VAL A 120 -7.22 -4.07 -7.29
N GLU A 121 -6.66 -5.17 -6.81
CA GLU A 121 -6.34 -6.34 -7.63
C GLU A 121 -7.15 -7.54 -7.18
N GLN A 122 -7.88 -8.15 -8.12
CA GLN A 122 -8.54 -9.42 -7.90
C GLN A 122 -7.54 -10.57 -8.04
N LEU A 123 -7.38 -11.34 -6.97
CA LEU A 123 -6.51 -12.51 -6.92
C LEU A 123 -7.28 -13.82 -7.14
N LEU A 124 -8.53 -13.92 -6.68
CA LEU A 124 -9.43 -15.03 -6.99
C LEU A 124 -10.79 -14.53 -7.50
N PRO A 125 -11.41 -15.23 -8.46
CA PRO A 125 -10.86 -16.31 -9.29
C PRO A 125 -9.61 -15.87 -10.08
N LEU A 126 -8.69 -16.81 -10.34
CA LEU A 126 -7.53 -16.55 -11.16
C LEU A 126 -8.00 -16.28 -12.59
N SER A 127 -7.81 -15.05 -13.08
CA SER A 127 -8.03 -14.74 -14.49
C SER A 127 -6.98 -15.46 -15.33
N GLY A 128 -7.40 -16.10 -16.42
CA GLY A 128 -6.48 -16.59 -17.45
C GLY A 128 -5.65 -15.43 -18.03
N PRO A 129 -4.56 -15.71 -18.78
CA PRO A 129 -3.68 -14.68 -19.31
C PRO A 129 -4.49 -13.68 -20.15
N SER A 130 -4.82 -12.54 -19.54
CA SER A 130 -5.33 -11.38 -20.25
C SER A 130 -4.11 -10.55 -20.63
N PRO A 131 -4.07 -10.00 -21.86
CA PRO A 131 -2.95 -9.19 -22.30
C PRO A 131 -2.73 -8.07 -21.30
N THR A 132 -1.50 -7.96 -20.80
CA THR A 132 -1.06 -6.96 -19.83
C THR A 132 -1.56 -5.57 -20.26
N GLU A 133 -2.39 -4.92 -19.45
CA GLU A 133 -2.80 -3.54 -19.67
C GLU A 133 -1.55 -2.65 -19.74
N GLY A 134 -1.25 -2.14 -20.95
CA GLY A 134 -0.12 -1.27 -21.23
C GLY A 134 0.92 -1.80 -22.22
N GLN A 135 0.78 -3.04 -22.70
CA GLN A 135 1.48 -3.49 -23.91
C GLN A 135 0.41 -3.81 -24.96
N PRO A 136 0.41 -3.16 -26.15
CA PRO A 136 -0.28 -3.76 -27.28
C PRO A 136 0.28 -5.17 -27.39
N ALA A 137 -0.59 -6.19 -27.36
CA ALA A 137 -0.19 -7.51 -27.83
C ALA A 137 0.52 -7.28 -29.17
N PRO A 138 1.75 -7.79 -29.39
CA PRO A 138 2.41 -7.62 -30.67
C PRO A 138 1.46 -8.16 -31.74
N ALA A 139 0.86 -7.23 -32.49
CA ALA A 139 0.15 -7.57 -33.69
C ALA A 139 1.24 -8.12 -34.63
N ASN A 140 1.18 -9.42 -34.90
CA ASN A 140 2.03 -10.19 -35.81
C ASN A 140 3.20 -10.99 -35.22
N GLU A 141 2.95 -11.80 -34.19
CA GLU A 141 3.56 -13.12 -34.17
C GLU A 141 2.46 -14.16 -33.97
N GLN A 142 2.19 -14.95 -35.00
CA GLN A 142 1.54 -16.24 -34.81
C GLN A 142 2.44 -17.02 -33.86
N GLN A 143 2.17 -16.94 -32.55
CA GLN A 143 2.68 -17.88 -31.58
C GLN A 143 2.15 -19.23 -32.05
N ARG A 144 2.99 -19.96 -32.80
CA ARG A 144 2.73 -21.36 -33.08
C ARG A 144 2.51 -22.00 -31.71
N PRO A 145 1.36 -22.64 -31.46
CA PRO A 145 1.19 -23.39 -30.24
C PRO A 145 2.36 -24.37 -30.19
N VAL A 146 3.24 -24.17 -29.22
CA VAL A 146 4.27 -25.16 -28.93
C VAL A 146 3.52 -26.28 -28.26
N ASP A 147 3.43 -27.43 -28.94
CA ASP A 147 2.82 -28.61 -28.35
C ASP A 147 3.71 -29.07 -27.19
N TYR A 148 3.17 -28.97 -25.97
CA TYR A 148 3.81 -29.45 -24.76
C TYR A 148 3.37 -30.88 -24.49
N GLU A 149 4.33 -31.78 -24.27
CA GLU A 149 4.06 -33.08 -23.68
C GLU A 149 4.00 -32.92 -22.15
N PHE A 150 2.86 -33.26 -21.55
CA PHE A 150 2.62 -33.12 -20.11
C PHE A 150 2.76 -34.48 -19.43
N LEU A 151 3.68 -34.60 -18.47
CA LEU A 151 3.77 -35.74 -17.57
C LEU A 151 3.48 -35.26 -16.13
N PRO A 152 2.49 -35.81 -15.41
CA PRO A 152 1.61 -36.94 -15.75
C PRO A 152 0.41 -36.61 -16.66
N ASP A 153 -0.29 -35.49 -16.42
CA ASP A 153 -1.31 -34.92 -17.32
C ASP A 153 -1.40 -33.39 -17.14
N ALA A 154 -1.99 -32.69 -18.10
CA ALA A 154 -2.07 -31.22 -18.07
C ALA A 154 -2.92 -30.71 -16.90
N ARG A 155 -3.94 -31.46 -16.48
CA ARG A 155 -4.89 -31.08 -15.44
C ARG A 155 -4.25 -31.12 -14.06
N GLY A 156 -3.56 -32.21 -13.72
CA GLY A 156 -2.87 -32.36 -12.44
C GLY A 156 -1.76 -31.33 -12.26
N ILE A 157 -0.98 -31.08 -13.33
CA ILE A 157 0.03 -30.00 -13.32
C ILE A 157 -0.63 -28.64 -13.05
N LEU A 158 -1.77 -28.36 -13.69
CA LEU A 158 -2.49 -27.11 -13.48
C LEU A 158 -3.03 -27.00 -12.05
N GLU A 159 -3.60 -28.07 -11.50
CA GLU A 159 -4.10 -28.13 -10.11
C GLU A 159 -2.98 -27.86 -9.09
N GLU A 160 -1.75 -28.24 -9.37
CA GLU A 160 -0.58 -27.96 -8.53
C GLU A 160 -0.04 -26.52 -8.70
N ILE A 161 0.00 -26.02 -9.94
CA ILE A 161 0.54 -24.68 -10.25
C ILE A 161 -0.38 -23.55 -9.78
N LEU A 162 -1.71 -23.74 -9.82
CA LEU A 162 -2.67 -22.67 -9.50
C LEU A 162 -2.52 -22.14 -8.05
N PRO A 163 -2.45 -22.98 -7.01
CA PRO A 163 -2.16 -22.54 -5.64
C PRO A 163 -0.85 -21.77 -5.53
N VAL A 164 0.22 -22.25 -6.19
CA VAL A 164 1.54 -21.61 -6.19
C VAL A 164 1.47 -20.23 -6.84
N SER A 165 0.79 -20.12 -7.97
CA SER A 165 0.57 -18.84 -8.67
C SER A 165 -0.14 -17.82 -7.78
N PHE A 166 -1.21 -18.24 -7.10
CA PHE A 166 -1.92 -17.37 -6.16
C PHE A 166 -1.03 -16.92 -4.99
N LYS A 167 -0.28 -17.84 -4.36
CA LYS A 167 0.66 -17.53 -3.28
C LYS A 167 1.69 -16.49 -3.71
N VAL A 168 2.30 -16.67 -4.88
CA VAL A 168 3.29 -15.74 -5.43
C VAL A 168 2.66 -14.38 -5.73
N ARG A 169 1.46 -14.33 -6.33
CA ARG A 169 0.75 -13.06 -6.59
C ARG A 169 0.42 -12.31 -5.29
N LEU A 170 -0.08 -13.01 -4.28
CA LEU A 170 -0.36 -12.40 -2.98
C LEU A 170 0.93 -11.88 -2.34
N PHE A 171 1.99 -12.69 -2.31
CA PHE A 171 3.28 -12.27 -1.76
C PHE A 171 3.87 -11.06 -2.49
N LYS A 172 3.73 -11.00 -3.82
CA LYS A 172 4.10 -9.82 -4.61
C LYS A 172 3.34 -8.57 -4.15
N CYS A 173 2.04 -8.65 -3.86
CA CYS A 173 1.27 -7.50 -3.35
C CYS A 173 1.83 -6.97 -2.01
N PHE A 174 2.27 -7.86 -1.12
CA PHE A 174 2.93 -7.49 0.13
C PHE A 174 4.30 -6.83 -0.12
N LEU A 175 5.11 -7.38 -1.02
CA LEU A 175 6.41 -6.79 -1.38
C LEU A 175 6.26 -5.41 -2.02
N ASP A 176 5.36 -5.27 -3.00
CA ASP A 176 5.07 -3.99 -3.68
C ASP A 176 4.62 -2.92 -2.67
N SER A 177 3.79 -3.31 -1.70
CA SER A 177 3.35 -2.43 -0.60
C SER A 177 4.51 -2.00 0.28
N ALA A 178 5.34 -2.95 0.75
CA ALA A 178 6.46 -2.68 1.63
C ALA A 178 7.50 -1.75 0.95
N VAL A 179 7.84 -2.02 -0.31
CA VAL A 179 8.77 -1.18 -1.09
C VAL A 179 8.17 0.22 -1.29
N SER A 180 6.90 0.30 -1.68
CA SER A 180 6.22 1.59 -1.89
C SER A 180 6.12 2.41 -0.62
N GLU A 181 5.89 1.77 0.53
CA GLU A 181 5.88 2.43 1.84
C GLU A 181 7.24 3.06 2.18
N GLN A 182 8.33 2.31 1.96
CA GLN A 182 9.69 2.81 2.25
C GLN A 182 10.06 3.97 1.33
N ILE A 183 9.68 3.90 0.06
CA ILE A 183 9.90 5.00 -0.89
C ILE A 183 9.10 6.23 -0.47
N ALA A 184 7.82 6.08 -0.19
CA ALA A 184 6.97 7.19 0.24
C ALA A 184 7.47 7.84 1.54
N ARG A 185 7.98 7.04 2.48
CA ARG A 185 8.65 7.52 3.69
C ARG A 185 9.93 8.28 3.39
N ARG A 186 10.79 7.75 2.53
CA ARG A 186 12.03 8.43 2.14
C ARG A 186 11.75 9.79 1.49
N VAL A 187 10.77 9.85 0.61
CA VAL A 187 10.35 11.11 -0.06
C VAL A 187 9.78 12.09 0.97
N ALA A 188 8.87 11.64 1.84
CA ALA A 188 8.29 12.50 2.88
C ALA A 188 9.35 13.04 3.85
N MET A 189 10.31 12.21 4.25
CA MET A 189 11.42 12.62 5.12
C MET A 189 12.37 13.60 4.43
N LYS A 190 12.68 13.37 3.14
CA LYS A 190 13.51 14.30 2.36
C LYS A 190 12.86 15.68 2.30
N ALA A 191 11.56 15.73 1.99
CA ALA A 191 10.79 16.98 1.98
C ALA A 191 10.76 17.65 3.37
N ALA A 192 10.59 16.87 4.44
CA ALA A 192 10.64 17.39 5.80
C ALA A 192 12.00 18.02 6.16
N THR A 193 13.11 17.38 5.75
CA THR A 193 14.47 17.91 5.94
C THR A 193 14.70 19.20 5.17
N GLU A 194 14.26 19.27 3.91
CA GLU A 194 14.35 20.48 3.08
C GLU A 194 13.55 21.64 3.72
N ASN A 195 12.30 21.38 4.13
CA ASN A 195 11.46 22.36 4.82
C ASN A 195 12.08 22.83 6.14
N ALA A 196 12.65 21.92 6.94
CA ALA A 196 13.35 22.27 8.16
C ALA A 196 14.57 23.17 7.87
N GLY A 197 15.32 22.88 6.81
CA GLY A 197 16.44 23.71 6.36
C GLY A 197 16.02 25.15 6.06
N ASP A 198 14.86 25.35 5.43
CA ASP A 198 14.35 26.70 5.14
C ASP A 198 13.88 27.44 6.39
N ILE A 199 13.27 26.72 7.34
CA ILE A 199 12.91 27.28 8.66
C ILE A 199 14.17 27.69 9.43
N ILE A 200 15.21 26.85 9.43
CA ILE A 200 16.49 27.17 10.09
C ILE A 200 17.08 28.45 9.49
N LYS A 201 17.15 28.57 8.17
CA LYS A 201 17.63 29.80 7.50
C LYS A 201 16.82 31.03 7.91
N ALA A 202 15.50 30.91 8.01
CA ALA A 202 14.64 32.01 8.44
C ALA A 202 14.92 32.41 9.89
N LEU A 203 14.98 31.43 10.81
CA LEU A 203 15.26 31.66 12.22
C LEU A 203 16.67 32.22 12.46
N SER A 204 17.68 31.77 11.71
CA SER A 204 19.04 32.33 11.80
C SER A 204 19.09 33.81 11.41
N ARG A 205 18.32 34.22 10.38
CA ARG A 205 18.21 35.64 10.01
C ARG A 205 17.52 36.45 11.11
N GLN A 206 16.44 35.93 11.68
CA GLN A 206 15.72 36.57 12.78
C GLN A 206 16.60 36.70 14.03
N TYR A 207 17.32 35.63 14.39
CA TYR A 207 18.26 35.61 15.50
C TYR A 207 19.35 36.68 15.34
N ASN A 208 19.99 36.74 14.16
CA ASN A 208 21.04 37.73 13.91
C ASN A 208 20.52 39.17 13.98
N ARG A 209 19.30 39.42 13.47
CA ARG A 209 18.65 40.74 13.57
C ARG A 209 18.34 41.10 15.02
N ALA A 210 17.78 40.17 15.80
CA ALA A 210 17.49 40.38 17.22
C ALA A 210 18.78 40.61 18.03
N ARG A 211 19.83 39.83 17.76
CA ARG A 211 21.16 40.00 18.37
C ARG A 211 21.74 41.38 18.10
N GLN A 212 21.68 41.85 16.85
CA GLN A 212 22.18 43.19 16.50
C GLN A 212 21.37 44.29 17.19
N ALA A 213 20.03 44.18 17.18
CA ALA A 213 19.16 45.13 17.87
C ALA A 213 19.45 45.20 19.38
N GLN A 214 19.71 44.05 20.01
CA GLN A 214 20.07 43.98 21.43
C GLN A 214 21.42 44.66 21.71
N ILE A 215 22.46 44.38 20.90
CA ILE A 215 23.76 45.05 21.03
C ILE A 215 23.61 46.58 20.88
N THR A 216 22.85 47.03 19.88
CA THR A 216 22.61 48.47 19.68
C THR A 216 21.85 49.08 20.87
N LYS A 217 20.85 48.38 21.40
CA LYS A 217 20.09 48.83 22.58
C LYS A 217 21.00 48.97 23.81
N GLU A 218 21.83 47.97 24.09
CA GLU A 218 22.79 47.99 25.20
C GLU A 218 23.78 49.16 25.07
N ILE A 219 24.32 49.39 23.87
CA ILE A 219 25.21 50.54 23.63
C ILE A 219 24.48 51.87 23.84
N ALA A 220 23.24 52.01 23.36
CA ALA A 220 22.45 53.22 23.53
C ALA A 220 22.12 53.50 25.00
N GLU A 221 21.82 52.45 25.79
CA GLU A 221 21.58 52.54 27.23
C GLU A 221 22.85 52.98 27.99
N VAL A 222 24.02 52.43 27.63
CA VAL A 222 25.32 52.83 28.23
C VAL A 222 25.64 54.30 27.94
N ILE A 223 25.50 54.74 26.68
CA ILE A 223 25.77 56.13 26.29
C ILE A 223 24.77 57.09 26.97
N GLY A 224 23.48 56.75 26.97
CA GLY A 224 22.45 57.56 27.62
C GLY A 224 22.65 57.69 29.14
N GLY A 225 23.07 56.61 29.80
CA GLY A 225 23.41 56.64 31.22
C GLY A 225 24.66 57.45 31.53
N ALA A 226 25.68 57.41 30.66
CA ALA A 226 26.90 58.19 30.83
C ALA A 226 26.67 59.71 30.67
N GLU A 227 25.85 60.14 29.70
CA GLU A 227 25.47 61.56 29.54
C GLU A 227 24.59 62.06 30.69
N ALA A 228 23.75 61.22 31.29
CA ALA A 228 22.92 61.61 32.44
C ALA A 228 23.71 61.92 33.73
N LEU A 229 25.00 61.58 33.78
CA LEU A 229 25.89 61.81 34.93
C LEU A 229 26.78 63.06 34.79
N LYS A 230 26.74 63.75 33.64
CA LYS A 230 27.37 65.07 33.44
C LYS A 230 26.47 66.20 33.92
#